data_AF-A0A195B0C9-F1
#
_entry.id   AF-A0A195B0C9-F1
#
_cell.length_a   1.000
_cell.length_b   1.000
_cell.length_c   1.000
_cell.angle_alpha   90.00
_cell.angle_beta   90.00
_cell.angle_gamma   90.00
#
_symmetry.space_group_name_H-M   'P 1'
#
loop_
_entity.id
_entity.type
_entity.pdbx_description
1 polymer ?
#
loop_
_entity_poly.entity_id
_entity_poly.type
_entity_poly.pdbx_seq_one_letter_code
_entity_poly.pdbx_strand_id
1 'polypeptide(L)'
;MSSSNKKAKEEDPGSGEGDVRDYDVEIQKTLEEIDGCQNQIDGLNEKASDEILEVEKKYNKLRKPYFQKRNDIIKRIPNFWVTAFVNNKEIAEILEEDEEDALRFLNKLEVEEFEDIKSGYRINFYFDENPYFENDVLTKEFHLGSSGDPASQSTSIRWKEGADLTKKAKTKAPLKGRKRPLKHRSFFDWFTDHGDPSSDEIAELIKDDMWPNPLQYYLAPDMEVENGIEGDGEECESEEEDEEEDGADEGDEGGEGEEGDDSIVVVEDDVDEDDDEDEAVNDEDDGVNEEDDLLDDEGDREEGEEPI
;
A
#
# COMPACT_ATOMS: atom_id res chain seq x y z
N MET A 1 -76.66 -30.13 19.87
CA MET A 1 -77.20 -31.10 18.90
C MET A 1 -76.02 -31.54 18.07
N SER A 2 -75.38 -32.67 18.43
CA SER A 2 -75.63 -33.99 17.83
C SER A 2 -75.34 -33.95 16.32
N SER A 3 -74.38 -34.71 15.78
CA SER A 3 -74.31 -36.16 15.94
C SER A 3 -72.92 -36.77 15.75
N SER A 4 -72.66 -37.79 16.57
CA SER A 4 -71.74 -38.92 16.44
C SER A 4 -71.88 -39.64 15.07
N ASN A 5 -70.98 -40.48 14.54
CA ASN A 5 -70.17 -41.57 15.10
C ASN A 5 -69.26 -42.04 13.91
N LYS A 6 -68.04 -42.58 14.04
CA LYS A 6 -67.78 -43.98 14.40
C LYS A 6 -66.25 -44.23 14.42
N LYS A 7 -65.83 -45.08 15.36
CA LYS A 7 -64.47 -45.45 15.75
C LYS A 7 -63.83 -46.50 14.82
N ALA A 8 -62.49 -46.51 14.84
CA ALA A 8 -61.54 -47.61 14.58
C ALA A 8 -60.84 -47.67 13.21
N LYS A 9 -59.53 -47.39 13.19
CA LYS A 9 -58.49 -48.44 13.08
C LYS A 9 -57.12 -47.85 13.46
N GLU A 10 -56.53 -48.31 14.57
CA GLU A 10 -55.07 -48.30 14.76
C GLU A 10 -54.51 -49.35 13.80
N GLU A 11 -53.66 -48.93 12.86
CA GLU A 11 -52.58 -49.74 12.29
C GLU A 11 -51.44 -48.77 11.94
N ASP A 12 -50.46 -48.66 12.84
CA ASP A 12 -49.06 -48.52 12.41
C ASP A 12 -48.55 -49.95 12.21
N PRO A 13 -47.88 -50.24 11.08
CA PRO A 13 -46.45 -50.44 11.25
C PRO A 13 -45.63 -49.95 10.04
N GLY A 14 -44.80 -48.97 10.29
CA GLY A 14 -43.37 -49.13 10.05
C GLY A 14 -42.78 -48.51 8.78
N SER A 15 -41.44 -48.44 8.86
CA SER A 15 -40.47 -48.05 7.83
C SER A 15 -40.42 -46.57 7.45
N GLY A 16 -39.84 -45.76 8.34
CA GLY A 16 -39.36 -44.41 8.00
C GLY A 16 -38.17 -43.91 8.83
N GLU A 17 -37.64 -44.69 9.79
CA GLU A 17 -36.52 -44.25 10.64
C GLU A 17 -35.13 -44.70 10.13
N GLY A 18 -35.08 -45.65 9.20
CA GLY A 18 -33.82 -46.19 8.67
C GLY A 18 -33.17 -45.33 7.58
N ASP A 19 -33.99 -44.60 6.82
CA ASP A 19 -33.53 -43.80 5.67
C ASP A 19 -32.93 -42.47 6.15
N VAL A 20 -33.59 -41.77 7.08
CA VAL A 20 -33.13 -40.48 7.62
C VAL A 20 -31.79 -40.61 8.38
N ARG A 21 -31.57 -41.72 9.10
CA ARG A 21 -30.32 -41.94 9.85
C ARG A 21 -29.14 -42.34 8.96
N ASP A 22 -29.38 -43.06 7.86
CA ASP A 22 -28.33 -43.42 6.89
C ASP A 22 -27.88 -42.19 6.08
N TYR A 23 -28.82 -41.33 5.67
CA TYR A 23 -28.49 -40.05 5.06
C TYR A 23 -27.64 -39.17 5.99
N ASP A 24 -27.93 -39.15 7.28
CA ASP A 24 -27.18 -38.38 8.27
C ASP A 24 -25.72 -38.87 8.40
N VAL A 25 -25.50 -40.19 8.32
CA VAL A 25 -24.16 -40.79 8.33
C VAL A 25 -23.39 -40.53 7.03
N GLU A 26 -24.06 -40.62 5.87
CA GLU A 26 -23.43 -40.34 4.58
C GLU A 26 -23.08 -38.85 4.43
N ILE A 27 -23.95 -37.96 4.92
CA ILE A 27 -23.68 -36.52 5.00
C ILE A 27 -22.49 -36.27 5.93
N GLN A 28 -22.44 -36.88 7.12
CA GLN A 28 -21.32 -36.71 8.04
C GLN A 28 -19.99 -37.14 7.42
N LYS A 29 -19.96 -38.31 6.77
CA LYS A 29 -18.76 -38.80 6.07
C LYS A 29 -18.34 -37.84 4.95
N THR A 30 -19.30 -37.31 4.20
CA THR A 30 -19.03 -36.33 3.14
C THR A 30 -18.43 -35.04 3.72
N LEU A 31 -18.94 -34.56 4.87
CA LEU A 31 -18.38 -33.41 5.56
C LEU A 31 -16.94 -33.65 6.04
N GLU A 32 -16.63 -34.84 6.55
CA GLU A 32 -15.26 -35.23 6.94
C GLU A 32 -14.32 -35.28 5.72
N GLU A 33 -14.79 -35.77 4.57
CA GLU A 33 -14.03 -35.75 3.31
C GLU A 33 -13.78 -34.29 2.83
N ILE A 34 -14.78 -33.41 2.95
CA ILE A 34 -14.65 -31.97 2.64
C ILE A 34 -13.65 -31.29 3.59
N ASP A 35 -13.74 -31.54 4.89
CA ASP A 35 -12.81 -31.00 5.89
C ASP A 35 -11.37 -31.44 5.61
N GLY A 36 -11.17 -32.71 5.25
CA GLY A 36 -9.87 -33.22 4.80
C GLY A 36 -9.32 -32.47 3.59
N CYS A 37 -10.17 -32.15 2.61
CA CYS A 37 -9.78 -31.35 1.44
C CYS A 37 -9.46 -29.90 1.83
N GLN A 38 -10.26 -29.30 2.72
CA GLN A 38 -10.05 -27.93 3.17
C GLN A 38 -8.71 -27.78 3.91
N ASN A 39 -8.37 -28.73 4.79
CA ASN A 39 -7.07 -28.75 5.47
C ASN A 39 -5.89 -28.83 4.48
N GLN A 40 -6.05 -29.56 3.36
CA GLN A 40 -5.02 -29.59 2.31
C GLN A 40 -4.89 -28.27 1.57
N ILE A 41 -6.02 -27.61 1.28
CA ILE A 41 -6.05 -26.27 0.66
C ILE A 41 -5.39 -25.25 1.58
N ASP A 42 -5.72 -25.26 2.87
CA ASP A 42 -5.16 -24.34 3.86
C ASP A 42 -3.63 -24.51 3.97
N GLY A 43 -3.14 -25.75 3.95
CA GLY A 43 -1.71 -26.02 3.93
C GLY A 43 -1.00 -25.58 2.63
N LEU A 44 -1.69 -25.53 1.49
CA LEU A 44 -1.14 -24.93 0.26
C LEU A 44 -1.11 -23.41 0.34
N ASN A 45 -2.16 -22.79 0.91
CA ASN A 45 -2.23 -21.35 1.10
C ASN A 45 -1.14 -20.85 2.06
N GLU A 46 -0.85 -21.59 3.13
CA GLU A 46 0.24 -21.28 4.06
C GLU A 46 1.60 -21.26 3.34
N LYS A 47 1.90 -22.30 2.55
CA LYS A 47 3.14 -22.36 1.75
C LYS A 47 3.26 -21.22 0.75
N ALA A 48 2.18 -20.92 0.02
CA ALA A 48 2.16 -19.80 -0.91
C ALA A 48 2.41 -18.47 -0.17
N SER A 49 1.83 -18.29 1.02
CA SER A 49 2.03 -17.11 1.84
C SER A 49 3.48 -16.96 2.32
N ASP A 50 4.15 -18.06 2.67
CA ASP A 50 5.56 -18.07 3.05
C ASP A 50 6.48 -17.77 1.87
N GLU A 51 6.20 -18.34 0.69
CA GLU A 51 6.97 -18.05 -0.53
C GLU A 51 6.85 -16.58 -0.95
N ILE A 52 5.64 -16.01 -0.92
CA ILE A 52 5.42 -14.57 -1.17
C ILE A 52 6.21 -13.73 -0.17
N LEU A 53 6.21 -14.11 1.11
CA LEU A 53 6.94 -13.39 2.15
C LEU A 53 8.46 -13.37 1.88
N GLU A 54 9.04 -14.50 1.46
CA GLU A 54 10.46 -14.57 1.12
C GLU A 54 10.81 -13.75 -0.14
N VAL A 55 9.93 -13.74 -1.14
CA VAL A 55 10.06 -12.88 -2.32
C VAL A 55 10.05 -11.40 -1.93
N GLU A 56 9.07 -10.97 -1.13
CA GLU A 56 8.98 -9.57 -0.68
C GLU A 56 10.21 -9.16 0.16
N LYS A 57 10.68 -10.02 1.08
CA LYS A 57 11.93 -9.77 1.84
C LYS A 57 13.12 -9.55 0.91
N LYS A 58 13.26 -10.38 -0.14
CA LYS A 58 14.33 -10.25 -1.13
C LYS A 58 14.23 -8.89 -1.85
N TYR A 59 13.06 -8.56 -2.39
CA TYR A 59 12.89 -7.32 -3.14
C TYR A 59 12.90 -6.06 -2.27
N ASN A 60 12.52 -6.12 -1.00
CA ASN A 60 12.72 -5.03 -0.05
C ASN A 60 14.19 -4.68 0.14
N LYS A 61 15.05 -5.70 0.30
CA LYS A 61 16.50 -5.49 0.39
C LYS A 61 17.06 -4.88 -0.89
N LEU A 62 16.59 -5.32 -2.06
CA LEU A 62 17.01 -4.81 -3.36
C LEU A 62 16.50 -3.38 -3.62
N ARG A 63 15.27 -3.03 -3.21
CA ARG A 63 14.66 -1.69 -3.37
C ARG A 63 15.30 -0.66 -2.44
N LYS A 64 15.71 -1.05 -1.23
CA LYS A 64 16.26 -0.15 -0.20
C LYS A 64 17.37 0.80 -0.69
N PRO A 65 18.44 0.37 -1.38
CA PRO A 65 19.45 1.30 -1.89
C PRO A 65 18.91 2.29 -2.91
N TYR A 66 17.91 1.92 -3.72
CA TYR A 66 17.28 2.83 -4.67
C TYR A 66 16.40 3.86 -3.97
N PHE A 67 15.66 3.48 -2.93
CA PHE A 67 14.91 4.43 -2.11
C PHE A 67 15.84 5.42 -1.37
N GLN A 68 16.98 4.96 -0.86
CA GLN A 68 18.00 5.82 -0.26
C GLN A 68 18.58 6.80 -1.28
N LYS A 69 18.98 6.30 -2.46
CA LYS A 69 19.47 7.13 -3.57
C LYS A 69 18.42 8.17 -3.99
N ARG A 70 17.15 7.77 -4.11
CA ARG A 70 16.03 8.68 -4.43
C ARG A 70 15.87 9.76 -3.36
N ASN A 71 15.92 9.39 -2.08
CA ASN A 71 15.85 10.36 -0.98
C ASN A 71 16.99 11.40 -1.05
N ASP A 72 18.21 11.00 -1.39
CA ASP A 72 19.34 11.93 -1.53
C ASP A 72 19.23 12.84 -2.77
N ILE A 73 18.57 12.38 -3.83
CA ILE A 73 18.26 13.20 -5.01
C ILE A 73 17.16 14.21 -4.67
N ILE A 74 16.07 13.76 -4.02
CA ILE A 74 14.92 14.59 -3.64
C ILE A 74 15.34 15.77 -2.75
N LYS A 75 16.31 15.59 -1.83
CA LYS A 75 16.84 16.68 -0.99
C LYS A 75 17.36 17.90 -1.77
N ARG A 76 17.66 17.75 -3.07
CA ARG A 76 18.14 18.83 -3.94
C ARG A 76 16.99 19.70 -4.49
N ILE A 77 15.74 19.25 -4.32
CA ILE A 77 14.54 19.93 -4.78
C ILE A 77 13.80 20.45 -3.53
N PRO A 78 13.83 21.77 -3.27
CA PRO A 78 13.09 22.35 -2.16
C PRO A 78 11.59 22.08 -2.30
N ASN A 79 10.91 21.90 -1.17
CA ASN A 79 9.44 21.72 -1.10
C ASN A 79 8.90 20.49 -1.85
N PHE A 80 9.74 19.53 -2.26
CA PHE A 80 9.29 18.38 -3.04
C PHE A 80 8.09 17.64 -2.41
N TRP A 81 8.21 17.26 -1.13
CA TRP A 81 7.17 16.48 -0.46
C TRP A 81 5.89 17.27 -0.22
N VAL A 82 5.98 18.54 0.17
CA VAL A 82 4.77 19.37 0.35
C VAL A 82 4.05 19.58 -0.98
N THR A 83 4.77 19.80 -2.09
CA THR A 83 4.16 19.89 -3.42
C THR A 83 3.48 18.57 -3.81
N ALA A 84 4.14 17.43 -3.58
CA ALA A 84 3.53 16.11 -3.83
C ALA A 84 2.26 15.89 -2.98
N PHE A 85 2.27 16.29 -1.70
CA PHE A 85 1.11 16.17 -0.83
C PHE A 85 -0.05 17.08 -1.22
N VAL A 86 0.22 18.31 -1.65
CA VAL A 86 -0.80 19.26 -2.12
C VAL A 86 -1.44 18.80 -3.42
N ASN A 87 -0.67 18.15 -4.31
CA ASN A 87 -1.18 17.63 -5.58
C ASN A 87 -1.91 16.29 -5.42
N ASN A 88 -1.76 15.61 -4.28
CA ASN A 88 -2.55 14.43 -3.97
C ASN A 88 -3.94 14.84 -3.48
N LYS A 89 -5.00 14.44 -4.21
CA LYS A 89 -6.39 14.85 -3.95
C LYS A 89 -6.84 14.57 -2.52
N GLU A 90 -6.58 13.37 -2.00
CA GLU A 90 -7.08 12.93 -0.69
C GLU A 90 -6.34 13.62 0.46
N ILE A 91 -5.01 13.74 0.36
CA ILE A 91 -4.20 14.43 1.37
C ILE A 91 -4.49 15.93 1.37
N ALA A 92 -4.67 16.53 0.19
CA ALA A 92 -5.07 17.93 0.07
C ALA A 92 -6.44 18.22 0.72
N GLU A 93 -7.35 17.24 0.83
CA GLU A 93 -8.64 17.46 1.52
C GLU A 93 -8.50 17.68 3.03
N ILE A 94 -7.43 17.15 3.63
CA ILE A 94 -7.12 17.26 5.06
C ILE A 94 -5.94 18.18 5.34
N LEU A 95 -5.31 18.78 4.33
CA LEU A 95 -4.15 19.66 4.52
C LEU A 95 -4.61 21.11 4.67
N GLU A 96 -4.38 21.69 5.84
CA GLU A 96 -4.69 23.10 6.09
C GLU A 96 -3.50 24.02 5.70
N GLU A 97 -3.78 25.29 5.40
CA GLU A 97 -2.76 26.27 4.95
C GLU A 97 -1.56 26.40 5.92
N ASP A 98 -1.82 26.52 7.23
CA ASP A 98 -0.77 26.56 8.25
C ASP A 98 0.04 25.25 8.32
N GLU A 99 -0.58 24.11 7.95
CA GLU A 99 0.07 22.79 7.95
C GLU A 99 0.92 22.60 6.69
N GLU A 100 0.50 23.13 5.54
CA GLU A 100 1.33 23.21 4.33
C GLU A 100 2.63 23.95 4.63
N ASP A 101 2.57 25.08 5.34
CA ASP A 101 3.76 25.84 5.72
C ASP A 101 4.70 25.05 6.65
N ALA A 102 4.16 24.22 7.55
CA ALA A 102 4.97 23.30 8.35
C ALA A 102 5.59 22.18 7.50
N LEU A 103 4.86 21.66 6.50
CA LEU A 103 5.35 20.65 5.57
C LEU A 103 6.43 21.17 4.61
N ARG A 104 6.59 22.49 4.43
CA ARG A 104 7.76 23.05 3.71
C ARG A 104 9.10 22.68 4.35
N PHE A 105 9.10 22.34 5.65
CA PHE A 105 10.28 21.87 6.38
C PHE A 105 10.48 20.35 6.30
N LEU A 106 9.59 19.60 5.64
CA LEU A 106 9.73 18.16 5.43
C LEU A 106 10.81 17.88 4.37
N ASN A 107 11.96 17.38 4.81
CA ASN A 107 13.12 17.15 3.95
C ASN A 107 13.20 15.70 3.41
N LYS A 108 12.61 14.75 4.13
CA LYS A 108 12.65 13.32 3.80
C LYS A 108 11.37 12.64 4.29
N LEU A 109 10.81 11.80 3.44
CA LEU A 109 9.80 10.80 3.80
C LEU A 109 10.44 9.42 3.69
N GLU A 110 10.03 8.50 4.54
CA GLU A 110 10.50 7.12 4.49
C GLU A 110 9.42 6.19 4.99
N VAL A 111 9.09 5.17 4.20
CA VAL A 111 8.21 4.08 4.61
C VAL A 111 9.06 2.85 4.80
N GLU A 112 9.00 2.27 6.00
CA GLU A 112 9.76 1.07 6.37
C GLU A 112 8.80 -0.02 6.81
N GLU A 113 8.83 -1.14 6.12
CA GLU A 113 8.15 -2.37 6.54
C GLU A 113 8.95 -3.07 7.64
N PHE A 114 8.27 -3.76 8.54
CA PHE A 114 8.93 -4.57 9.55
C PHE A 114 9.54 -5.85 8.96
N GLU A 115 10.42 -6.51 9.72
CA GLU A 115 11.08 -7.75 9.26
C GLU A 115 10.07 -8.85 8.91
N ASP A 116 9.02 -8.96 9.71
CA ASP A 116 7.80 -9.64 9.31
C ASP A 116 6.89 -8.63 8.62
N ILE A 117 6.82 -8.68 7.29
CA ILE A 117 6.05 -7.73 6.47
C ILE A 117 4.55 -7.79 6.83
N LYS A 118 4.07 -8.93 7.32
CA LYS A 118 2.69 -9.08 7.80
C LYS A 118 2.45 -8.36 9.12
N SER A 119 3.51 -8.10 9.90
CA SER A 119 3.40 -7.48 11.22
C SER A 119 3.11 -5.98 11.14
N GLY A 120 3.50 -5.30 10.07
CA GLY A 120 3.17 -3.89 9.86
C GLY A 120 4.30 -3.05 9.27
N TYR A 121 4.18 -1.74 9.42
CA TYR A 121 5.09 -0.75 8.84
C TYR A 121 5.08 0.56 9.63
N ARG A 122 6.07 1.41 9.38
CA ARG A 122 6.14 2.78 9.90
C ARG A 122 6.37 3.79 8.77
N ILE A 123 5.78 4.96 8.92
CA ILE A 123 5.96 6.12 8.04
C ILE A 123 6.70 7.19 8.86
N ASN A 124 7.90 7.54 8.42
CA ASN A 124 8.77 8.53 9.06
C ASN A 124 8.79 9.82 8.23
N PHE A 125 8.46 10.93 8.87
CA PHE A 125 8.52 12.28 8.32
C PHE A 125 9.66 13.03 9.00
N TYR A 126 10.71 13.36 8.26
CA TYR A 126 11.90 14.03 8.77
C TYR A 126 11.84 15.53 8.46
N PHE A 127 11.89 16.33 9.51
CA PHE A 127 11.78 17.78 9.42
C PHE A 127 13.11 18.46 9.74
N ASP A 128 13.38 19.55 9.02
CA ASP A 128 14.36 20.54 9.45
C ASP A 128 13.82 21.34 10.64
N GLU A 129 14.72 22.10 11.30
CA GLU A 129 14.32 23.03 12.35
C GLU A 129 13.26 24.01 11.83
N ASN A 130 12.10 24.04 12.49
CA ASN A 130 10.93 24.77 12.02
C ASN A 130 10.23 25.52 13.18
N PRO A 131 9.37 26.52 12.91
CA PRO A 131 8.74 27.33 13.96
C PRO A 131 7.56 26.65 14.67
N TYR A 132 7.15 25.43 14.26
CA TYR A 132 5.91 24.81 14.71
C TYR A 132 6.11 23.81 15.85
N PHE A 133 7.13 22.96 15.75
CA PHE A 133 7.40 21.90 16.74
C PHE A 133 8.90 21.61 16.89
N GLU A 134 9.26 20.86 17.94
CA GLU A 134 10.65 20.48 18.27
C GLU A 134 11.05 19.08 17.79
N ASN A 135 10.17 18.37 17.10
CA ASN A 135 10.45 17.03 16.58
C ASN A 135 11.27 17.12 15.30
N ASP A 136 12.41 16.43 15.26
CA ASP A 136 13.16 16.22 14.02
C ASP A 136 12.51 15.12 13.15
N VAL A 137 11.81 14.18 13.79
CA VAL A 137 11.10 13.09 13.12
C VAL A 137 9.73 12.92 13.75
N LEU A 138 8.70 12.84 12.91
CA LEU A 138 7.38 12.35 13.26
C LEU A 138 7.17 10.98 12.63
N THR A 139 6.92 9.97 13.46
CA THR A 139 6.65 8.61 13.00
C THR A 139 5.19 8.26 13.27
N LYS A 140 4.48 7.71 12.28
CA LYS A 140 3.23 6.96 12.48
C LYS A 140 3.47 5.50 12.14
N GLU A 141 3.15 4.61 13.06
CA GLU A 141 3.45 3.19 13.01
C GLU A 141 2.15 2.39 13.06
N PHE A 142 2.11 1.30 12.31
CA PHE A 142 0.98 0.39 12.19
C PHE A 142 1.45 -1.03 12.46
N HIS A 143 0.78 -1.71 13.38
CA HIS A 143 0.98 -3.11 13.72
C HIS A 143 -0.27 -3.86 13.29
N LEU A 144 -0.22 -4.55 12.15
CA LEU A 144 -1.37 -5.14 11.46
C LEU A 144 -1.41 -6.68 11.55
N GLY A 145 -0.32 -7.30 12.04
CA GLY A 145 -0.14 -8.74 11.99
C GLY A 145 -0.76 -9.54 13.13
N SER A 146 -0.61 -10.86 13.00
CA SER A 146 -1.35 -11.94 13.71
C SER A 146 -1.15 -12.04 15.23
N SER A 147 -0.30 -11.20 15.82
CA SER A 147 0.08 -11.28 17.24
C SER A 147 -0.88 -10.55 18.18
N GLY A 148 -1.94 -9.93 17.66
CA GLY A 148 -2.95 -9.23 18.43
C GLY A 148 -3.93 -8.46 17.55
N ASP A 149 -4.77 -7.64 18.19
CA ASP A 149 -5.63 -6.71 17.49
C ASP A 149 -4.79 -5.64 16.77
N PRO A 150 -5.14 -5.25 15.54
CA PRO A 150 -4.44 -4.19 14.81
C PRO A 150 -4.33 -2.91 15.64
N ALA A 151 -3.14 -2.33 15.70
CA ALA A 151 -2.85 -1.16 16.51
C ALA A 151 -2.05 -0.12 15.72
N SER A 152 -2.28 1.16 15.99
CA SER A 152 -1.46 2.25 15.47
C SER A 152 -0.90 3.07 16.62
N GLN A 153 0.31 3.58 16.43
CA GLN A 153 0.98 4.48 17.36
C GLN A 153 1.63 5.62 16.59
N SER A 154 1.71 6.79 17.21
CA SER A 154 2.37 7.95 16.61
C SER A 154 3.31 8.62 17.59
N THR A 155 4.31 9.29 17.04
CA THR A 155 5.12 10.25 17.79
C THR A 155 4.24 11.38 18.29
N SER A 156 4.30 11.67 19.60
CA SER A 156 3.64 12.84 20.16
C SER A 156 4.34 14.12 19.67
N ILE A 157 3.58 15.02 19.07
CA ILE A 157 4.10 16.27 18.51
C ILE A 157 4.35 17.27 19.65
N ARG A 158 5.60 17.72 19.80
CA ARG A 158 6.04 18.73 20.76
C ARG A 158 5.90 20.12 20.15
N TRP A 159 4.67 20.61 20.14
CA TRP A 159 4.33 21.94 19.61
C TRP A 159 5.06 23.06 20.37
N LYS A 160 5.61 24.02 19.63
CA LYS A 160 6.11 25.29 20.15
C LYS A 160 4.95 26.17 20.62
N GLU A 161 5.23 27.16 21.46
CA GLU A 161 4.21 28.00 22.08
C GLU A 161 3.30 28.67 21.03
N GLY A 162 1.99 28.43 21.13
CA GLY A 162 0.99 28.99 20.22
C GLY A 162 0.92 28.36 18.82
N ALA A 163 1.74 27.36 18.52
CA ALA A 163 1.86 26.76 17.19
C ALA A 163 1.14 25.42 17.01
N ASP A 164 0.32 24.99 17.98
CA ASP A 164 -0.45 23.74 17.90
C ASP A 164 -1.52 23.80 16.79
N LEU A 165 -1.19 23.19 15.65
CA LEU A 165 -2.02 23.21 14.44
C LEU A 165 -3.29 22.36 14.59
N THR A 166 -3.25 21.30 15.41
CA THR A 166 -4.41 20.43 15.65
C THR A 166 -5.55 21.17 16.37
N LYS A 167 -5.20 22.12 17.25
CA LYS A 167 -6.19 22.97 17.93
C LYS A 167 -6.83 23.96 16.97
N LYS A 168 -6.04 24.56 16.06
CA LYS A 168 -6.55 25.50 15.06
C LYS A 168 -7.56 24.83 14.13
N ALA A 169 -7.25 23.63 13.64
CA ALA A 169 -8.16 22.84 12.82
C ALA A 169 -9.50 22.53 13.53
N LYS A 170 -9.47 22.21 14.82
CA LYS A 170 -10.67 21.94 15.64
C LYS A 170 -11.58 23.16 15.81
N THR A 171 -11.04 24.38 15.72
CA THR A 171 -11.86 25.61 15.82
C THR A 171 -12.57 25.99 14.53
N LYS A 172 -12.14 25.45 13.38
CA LYS A 172 -12.83 25.67 12.10
C LYS A 172 -14.15 24.91 12.07
N ALA A 173 -15.20 25.57 11.57
CA ALA A 173 -16.49 24.94 11.38
C ALA A 173 -16.35 23.77 10.38
N PRO A 174 -17.01 22.62 10.62
CA PRO A 174 -16.97 21.52 9.67
C PRO A 174 -17.47 22.00 8.30
N LEU A 175 -16.78 21.57 7.24
CA LEU A 175 -17.10 21.91 5.85
C LEU A 175 -18.56 21.53 5.55
N LYS A 176 -19.44 22.53 5.46
CA LYS A 176 -20.85 22.32 5.11
C LYS A 176 -20.95 21.99 3.62
N GLY A 177 -21.58 20.86 3.30
CA GLY A 177 -21.91 20.48 1.92
C GLY A 177 -21.11 19.31 1.33
N ARG A 178 -20.18 18.70 2.08
CA ARG A 178 -19.45 17.51 1.62
C ARG A 178 -20.34 16.26 1.72
N LYS A 179 -20.34 15.44 0.66
CA LYS A 179 -21.18 14.23 0.56
C LYS A 179 -20.74 13.11 1.52
N ARG A 180 -19.48 13.11 1.93
CA ARG A 180 -18.90 12.20 2.92
C ARG A 180 -18.14 13.01 3.98
N PRO A 181 -18.29 12.71 5.28
CA PRO A 181 -17.44 13.29 6.32
C PRO A 181 -16.02 12.74 6.17
N LEU A 182 -15.01 13.61 6.30
CA LEU A 182 -13.61 13.20 6.34
C LEU A 182 -13.34 12.43 7.64
N LYS A 183 -12.54 11.36 7.57
CA LYS A 183 -12.11 10.58 8.74
C LYS A 183 -11.23 11.45 9.65
N HIS A 184 -10.32 12.23 9.07
CA HIS A 184 -9.44 13.16 9.77
C HIS A 184 -9.83 14.61 9.51
N ARG A 185 -9.68 15.47 10.52
CA ARG A 185 -9.97 16.90 10.39
C ARG A 185 -8.83 17.69 9.79
N SER A 186 -7.58 17.27 10.03
CA SER A 186 -6.39 17.90 9.48
C SER A 186 -5.23 16.89 9.40
N PHE A 187 -4.16 17.24 8.68
CA PHE A 187 -3.02 16.35 8.47
C PHE A 187 -2.31 16.01 9.79
N PHE A 188 -2.09 16.99 10.68
CA PHE A 188 -1.47 16.69 11.97
C PHE A 188 -2.45 16.06 12.99
N ASP A 189 -3.76 16.16 12.79
CA ASP A 189 -4.76 15.45 13.61
C ASP A 189 -4.73 13.93 13.33
N TRP A 190 -4.34 13.50 12.11
CA TRP A 190 -4.12 12.10 11.75
C TRP A 190 -3.09 11.40 12.65
N PHE A 191 -2.04 12.11 13.10
CA PHE A 191 -1.09 11.56 14.06
C PHE A 191 -1.72 11.24 15.43
N THR A 192 -2.90 11.78 15.74
CA THR A 192 -3.60 11.51 17.01
C THR A 192 -4.69 10.44 16.90
N ASP A 193 -5.01 10.01 15.67
CA ASP A 193 -6.04 9.00 15.42
C ASP A 193 -5.43 7.60 15.28
N HIS A 194 -5.95 6.68 16.10
CA HIS A 194 -5.56 5.28 16.16
C HIS A 194 -6.77 4.34 16.15
N GLY A 195 -7.95 4.85 15.79
CA GLY A 195 -9.22 4.12 15.96
C GLY A 195 -9.38 2.90 15.06
N ASP A 196 -8.84 2.95 13.84
CA ASP A 196 -8.94 1.86 12.86
C ASP A 196 -7.67 1.78 11.99
N PRO A 197 -6.62 1.09 12.48
CA PRO A 197 -5.33 0.96 11.81
C PRO A 197 -5.36 0.11 10.53
N SER A 198 -6.30 -0.83 10.42
CA SER A 198 -6.41 -1.75 9.27
C SER A 198 -7.06 -1.15 8.04
N SER A 199 -7.64 0.05 8.17
CA SER A 199 -8.32 0.76 7.09
C SER A 199 -8.01 2.26 7.18
N ASP A 200 -6.73 2.58 7.37
CA ASP A 200 -6.23 3.95 7.40
C ASP A 200 -5.90 4.39 5.97
N GLU A 201 -6.89 5.01 5.29
CA GLU A 201 -6.81 5.44 3.90
C GLU A 201 -5.58 6.32 3.61
N ILE A 202 -5.21 7.22 4.53
CA ILE A 202 -4.05 8.10 4.37
C ILE A 202 -2.75 7.31 4.46
N ALA A 203 -2.67 6.34 5.37
CA ALA A 203 -1.49 5.49 5.50
C ALA A 203 -1.29 4.59 4.29
N GLU A 204 -2.37 3.96 3.81
CA GLU A 204 -2.37 3.13 2.59
C GLU A 204 -1.95 3.95 1.37
N LEU A 205 -2.54 5.13 1.20
CA LEU A 205 -2.18 6.04 0.11
C LEU A 205 -0.71 6.47 0.15
N ILE A 206 -0.18 6.76 1.35
CA ILE A 206 1.25 7.11 1.47
C ILE A 206 2.12 5.89 1.17
N LYS A 207 1.81 4.72 1.72
CA LYS A 207 2.62 3.50 1.61
C LYS A 207 2.61 2.90 0.21
N ASP A 208 1.42 2.75 -0.38
CA ASP A 208 1.20 1.91 -1.56
C ASP A 208 1.15 2.72 -2.87
N ASP A 209 0.94 4.04 -2.80
CA ASP A 209 0.80 4.89 -4.00
C ASP A 209 1.85 6.01 -4.07
N MET A 210 1.89 6.89 -3.07
CA MET A 210 2.82 8.03 -3.05
C MET A 210 4.28 7.62 -2.85
N TRP A 211 4.56 6.73 -1.90
CA TRP A 211 5.93 6.33 -1.60
C TRP A 211 6.61 5.58 -2.75
N PRO A 212 5.97 4.64 -3.48
CA PRO A 212 6.59 4.00 -4.63
C PRO A 212 6.98 4.98 -5.74
N ASN A 213 6.13 5.95 -6.07
CA ASN A 213 6.40 6.92 -7.13
C ASN A 213 5.92 8.35 -6.78
N PRO A 214 6.65 9.11 -5.95
CA PRO A 214 6.20 10.44 -5.56
C PRO A 214 6.38 11.49 -6.68
N LEU A 215 7.15 11.17 -7.72
CA LEU A 215 7.43 12.08 -8.82
C LEU A 215 6.17 12.41 -9.63
N GLN A 216 5.24 11.44 -9.75
CA GLN A 216 3.98 11.67 -10.48
C GLN A 216 3.17 12.82 -9.86
N TYR A 217 3.07 12.89 -8.53
CA TYR A 217 2.36 13.99 -7.86
C TYR A 217 3.14 15.28 -7.90
N TYR A 218 4.48 15.24 -7.86
CA TYR A 218 5.28 16.45 -7.97
C TYR A 218 5.14 17.11 -9.36
N LEU A 219 5.09 16.31 -10.43
CA LEU A 219 5.01 16.81 -11.81
C LEU A 219 3.58 17.08 -12.29
N ALA A 220 2.58 16.40 -11.75
CA ALA A 220 1.21 16.44 -12.25
C ALA A 220 0.22 17.00 -11.22
N PRO A 221 0.09 18.34 -11.10
CA PRO A 221 -0.96 18.95 -10.28
C PRO A 221 -2.39 18.64 -10.78
N ASP A 222 -2.57 18.31 -12.06
CA ASP A 222 -3.89 18.20 -12.71
C ASP A 222 -4.15 16.89 -13.49
N MET A 223 -3.21 15.92 -13.49
CA MET A 223 -3.46 14.66 -14.19
C MET A 223 -4.40 13.83 -13.32
N GLU A 224 -5.67 13.72 -13.73
CA GLU A 224 -6.60 12.77 -13.15
C GLU A 224 -5.93 11.41 -13.16
N VAL A 225 -5.65 10.87 -11.98
CA VAL A 225 -5.01 9.56 -11.82
C VAL A 225 -5.95 8.52 -12.43
N GLU A 226 -5.77 8.25 -13.72
CA GLU A 226 -6.36 7.12 -14.41
C GLU A 226 -5.61 5.88 -13.94
N ASN A 227 -6.02 5.37 -12.79
CA ASN A 227 -5.58 4.06 -12.32
C ASN A 227 -6.04 3.01 -13.35
N GLY A 228 -5.11 2.58 -14.19
CA GLY A 228 -5.13 1.29 -14.85
C GLY A 228 -5.03 1.34 -16.36
N ILE A 229 -3.80 1.37 -16.89
CA ILE A 229 -3.38 0.55 -18.04
C ILE A 229 -1.90 0.22 -17.81
N GLU A 230 -1.62 -1.05 -17.49
CA GLU A 230 -0.38 -1.68 -17.92
C GLU A 230 -0.40 -1.71 -19.44
N GLY A 231 0.59 -1.13 -20.10
CA GLY A 231 0.81 -1.40 -21.52
C GLY A 231 1.13 -0.18 -22.34
N ASP A 232 2.42 -0.12 -22.64
CA ASP A 232 3.00 0.39 -23.87
C ASP A 232 3.25 1.91 -23.95
N GLY A 233 4.52 2.21 -24.16
CA GLY A 233 4.98 3.56 -24.36
C GLY A 233 4.55 4.07 -25.72
N GLU A 234 4.12 5.32 -25.76
CA GLU A 234 4.41 6.15 -26.92
C GLU A 234 4.90 7.51 -26.45
N GLU A 235 5.77 8.02 -27.28
CA GLU A 235 6.85 8.92 -26.96
C GLU A 235 6.34 10.36 -26.81
N CYS A 236 7.05 11.08 -25.95
CA CYS A 236 7.17 12.52 -26.07
C CYS A 236 7.72 12.89 -27.44
N GLU A 237 6.89 13.50 -28.29
CA GLU A 237 7.39 14.43 -29.30
C GLU A 237 6.97 15.85 -28.91
N SER A 238 7.97 16.64 -28.55
CA SER A 238 7.89 18.04 -28.26
C SER A 238 8.37 18.85 -29.47
N GLU A 239 7.59 19.88 -29.80
CA GLU A 239 7.93 21.13 -30.51
C GLU A 239 8.08 21.06 -32.03
N GLU A 240 7.31 21.87 -32.77
CA GLU A 240 7.80 23.18 -33.25
C GLU A 240 6.62 24.17 -33.40
N GLU A 241 6.81 25.37 -32.85
CA GLU A 241 6.10 26.59 -33.24
C GLU A 241 6.61 27.02 -34.63
N ASP A 242 5.74 27.42 -35.56
CA ASP A 242 5.75 28.81 -36.04
C ASP A 242 4.68 29.16 -37.10
N GLU A 243 4.25 30.41 -36.97
CA GLU A 243 3.73 31.35 -37.97
C GLU A 243 2.27 31.27 -38.46
N GLU A 244 1.55 32.36 -38.13
CA GLU A 244 0.25 32.76 -38.67
C GLU A 244 0.32 33.23 -40.14
N GLU A 245 -0.70 32.93 -40.94
CA GLU A 245 -1.30 33.95 -41.82
C GLU A 245 -2.77 33.63 -42.18
N ASP A 246 -3.54 34.71 -42.17
CA ASP A 246 -4.97 34.92 -42.45
C ASP A 246 -5.42 34.50 -43.87
N GLY A 247 -6.70 34.19 -44.06
CA GLY A 247 -7.26 34.01 -45.41
C GLY A 247 -8.57 33.20 -45.51
N ALA A 248 -9.69 33.86 -45.25
CA ALA A 248 -11.03 33.39 -45.61
C ALA A 248 -11.20 33.15 -47.13
N ASP A 249 -11.89 32.08 -47.53
CA ASP A 249 -12.97 32.13 -48.54
C ASP A 249 -13.78 30.81 -48.59
N GLU A 250 -15.05 30.93 -48.95
CA GLU A 250 -16.08 29.90 -48.99
C GLU A 250 -16.21 29.18 -50.35
N GLY A 251 -16.94 28.05 -50.34
CA GLY A 251 -17.51 27.37 -51.52
C GLY A 251 -16.71 26.13 -51.93
N ASP A 252 -17.27 25.03 -52.40
CA ASP A 252 -18.61 24.68 -52.89
C ASP A 252 -18.62 23.14 -53.11
N GLU A 253 -19.81 22.60 -53.32
CA GLU A 253 -20.28 21.22 -53.39
C GLU A 253 -19.51 20.17 -54.22
N GLY A 254 -19.61 18.91 -53.76
CA GLY A 254 -20.23 17.86 -54.56
C GLY A 254 -19.33 16.73 -55.12
N GLY A 255 -19.75 15.48 -54.89
CA GLY A 255 -19.41 14.37 -55.79
C GLY A 255 -19.17 13.02 -55.12
N GLU A 256 -20.18 12.15 -55.17
CA GLU A 256 -20.13 10.71 -54.86
C GLU A 256 -19.16 9.95 -55.78
N GLY A 257 -18.57 8.85 -55.29
CA GLY A 257 -17.77 7.93 -56.10
C GLY A 257 -17.31 6.70 -55.30
N GLU A 258 -17.81 5.54 -55.74
CA GLU A 258 -17.85 4.23 -55.10
C GLU A 258 -16.60 3.36 -55.38
N GLU A 259 -16.50 2.24 -54.65
CA GLU A 259 -15.80 0.97 -54.98
C GLU A 259 -14.26 0.86 -54.82
N GLY A 260 -13.86 0.16 -53.74
CA GLY A 260 -13.13 -1.13 -53.78
C GLY A 260 -11.77 -1.25 -54.49
N ASP A 261 -10.72 -1.55 -53.73
CA ASP A 261 -9.74 -2.58 -54.11
C ASP A 261 -9.01 -3.15 -52.88
N ASP A 262 -9.18 -4.45 -52.70
CA ASP A 262 -8.47 -5.33 -51.79
C ASP A 262 -7.07 -5.59 -52.37
N SER A 263 -6.02 -5.09 -51.74
CA SER A 263 -4.66 -5.56 -52.01
C SER A 263 -3.88 -5.78 -50.71
N ILE A 264 -4.09 -6.97 -50.16
CA ILE A 264 -3.23 -7.64 -49.20
C ILE A 264 -1.82 -7.78 -49.79
N VAL A 265 -0.86 -7.02 -49.27
CA VAL A 265 0.57 -7.25 -49.49
C VAL A 265 1.09 -8.09 -48.34
N VAL A 266 1.26 -9.37 -48.65
CA VAL A 266 2.06 -10.31 -47.86
C VAL A 266 3.51 -9.88 -48.05
N VAL A 267 4.12 -9.29 -47.02
CA VAL A 267 5.57 -9.16 -46.94
C VAL A 267 6.06 -10.07 -45.85
N GLU A 268 6.98 -10.93 -46.28
CA GLU A 268 7.50 -12.10 -45.63
C GLU A 268 8.38 -11.72 -44.43
N ASP A 269 8.24 -12.52 -43.37
CA ASP A 269 9.30 -12.98 -42.47
C ASP A 269 10.72 -12.52 -42.84
N ASP A 270 11.29 -11.62 -42.05
CA ASP A 270 12.73 -11.55 -41.81
C ASP A 270 12.94 -11.63 -40.30
N VAL A 271 13.14 -12.87 -39.84
CA VAL A 271 13.65 -13.20 -38.50
C VAL A 271 15.16 -13.08 -38.58
N ASP A 272 15.71 -11.98 -38.08
CA ASP A 272 17.13 -11.90 -37.74
C ASP A 272 17.30 -12.35 -36.28
N GLU A 273 17.76 -13.59 -36.14
CA GLU A 273 18.40 -14.15 -34.96
C GLU A 273 19.76 -13.47 -34.78
N ASP A 274 19.90 -12.58 -33.79
CA ASP A 274 21.21 -12.25 -33.24
C ASP A 274 21.26 -12.72 -31.77
N ASP A 275 21.93 -13.86 -31.67
CA ASP A 275 22.40 -14.61 -30.52
C ASP A 275 23.67 -13.92 -30.00
N ASP A 276 23.60 -13.24 -28.86
CA ASP A 276 24.78 -12.82 -28.10
C ASP A 276 24.71 -13.42 -26.69
N GLU A 277 25.18 -14.66 -26.63
CA GLU A 277 25.62 -15.40 -25.46
C GLU A 277 26.95 -14.78 -25.00
N ASP A 278 26.97 -14.10 -23.84
CA ASP A 278 28.22 -13.74 -23.17
C ASP A 278 28.32 -14.36 -21.78
N GLU A 279 29.42 -15.09 -21.67
CA GLU A 279 29.81 -16.11 -20.71
C GLU A 279 30.25 -15.58 -19.34
N ALA A 280 30.27 -16.53 -18.41
CA ALA A 280 30.49 -16.39 -16.99
C ALA A 280 31.82 -15.75 -16.56
N VAL A 281 31.78 -15.10 -15.39
CA VAL A 281 32.93 -15.04 -14.47
C VAL A 281 32.50 -15.57 -13.11
N ASN A 282 32.87 -16.83 -12.88
CA ASN A 282 33.07 -17.42 -11.55
C ASN A 282 34.18 -16.65 -10.84
N ASP A 283 33.91 -16.18 -9.62
CA ASP A 283 34.95 -16.06 -8.59
C ASP A 283 34.47 -16.85 -7.36
N GLU A 284 34.99 -18.08 -7.27
CA GLU A 284 35.12 -18.81 -6.00
C GLU A 284 36.26 -18.14 -5.22
N ASP A 285 36.00 -17.63 -4.01
CA ASP A 285 37.07 -17.36 -3.04
C ASP A 285 36.80 -18.11 -1.73
N ASP A 286 37.90 -18.70 -1.28
CA ASP A 286 38.05 -19.78 -0.32
C ASP A 286 37.73 -19.38 1.12
N GLY A 287 37.24 -20.36 1.88
CA GLY A 287 36.96 -20.22 3.30
C GLY A 287 38.19 -20.09 4.19
N VAL A 288 37.97 -19.52 5.38
CA VAL A 288 38.78 -19.80 6.56
C VAL A 288 37.86 -19.90 7.78
N ASN A 289 37.73 -21.11 8.30
CA ASN A 289 37.32 -21.40 9.68
C ASN A 289 38.39 -20.83 10.62
N GLU A 290 37.99 -20.15 11.69
CA GLU A 290 38.74 -20.21 12.95
C GLU A 290 37.79 -20.02 14.14
N GLU A 291 37.85 -21.03 14.99
CA GLU A 291 37.17 -21.21 16.27
C GLU A 291 38.03 -20.57 17.38
N ASP A 292 37.44 -20.39 18.57
CA ASP A 292 38.06 -19.96 19.84
C ASP A 292 38.41 -18.47 20.02
N ASP A 293 37.73 -17.79 20.95
CA ASP A 293 38.31 -17.62 22.30
C ASP A 293 37.24 -17.17 23.30
N LEU A 294 36.84 -18.12 24.16
CA LEU A 294 36.31 -17.85 25.49
C LEU A 294 37.47 -17.35 26.35
N LEU A 295 37.30 -16.22 27.07
CA LEU A 295 37.79 -16.00 28.45
C LEU A 295 37.53 -14.55 28.91
N ASP A 296 37.54 -14.41 30.25
CA ASP A 296 37.41 -13.23 31.11
C ASP A 296 35.97 -12.78 31.46
N ASP A 297 35.56 -12.63 32.72
CA ASP A 297 36.33 -12.44 33.96
C ASP A 297 35.45 -12.79 35.18
N GLU A 298 35.94 -13.67 36.06
CA GLU A 298 35.43 -13.82 37.43
C GLU A 298 36.01 -12.69 38.29
N GLY A 299 35.24 -11.63 38.48
CA GLY A 299 35.51 -10.57 39.45
C GLY A 299 34.74 -10.78 40.76
N ASP A 300 35.20 -11.68 41.62
CA ASP A 300 34.88 -11.68 43.04
C ASP A 300 35.72 -10.59 43.73
N ARG A 301 35.06 -9.59 44.36
CA ARG A 301 35.50 -8.99 45.64
C ARG A 301 34.59 -7.88 46.17
N GLU A 302 34.17 -8.17 47.41
CA GLU A 302 34.07 -7.30 48.59
C GLU A 302 32.91 -6.29 48.72
N GLU A 303 32.00 -6.71 49.59
CA GLU A 303 31.22 -5.92 50.54
C GLU A 303 31.97 -4.67 51.05
N GLY A 304 31.33 -3.51 50.90
CA GLY A 304 31.68 -2.28 51.59
C GLY A 304 30.41 -1.69 52.20
N GLU A 305 30.23 -1.94 53.49
CA GLU A 305 29.18 -1.35 54.34
C GLU A 305 29.19 0.19 54.27
N GLU A 306 28.03 0.80 54.04
CA GLU A 306 27.77 2.18 54.48
C GLU A 306 27.48 2.19 55.98
N PRO A 307 28.01 3.19 56.71
CA PRO A 307 27.07 3.98 57.50
C PRO A 307 27.38 5.49 57.49
N ILE A 308 26.29 6.26 57.32
CA ILE A 308 26.01 7.62 57.84
C ILE A 308 27.01 8.74 57.51
#